data_AF-A0AAP3YFY4-F1
#
_entry.id   AF-A0AAP3YFY4-F1
#
_cell.length_a   1.000
_cell.length_b   1.000
_cell.length_c   1.000
_cell.angle_alpha   90.00
_cell.angle_beta   90.00
_cell.angle_gamma   90.00
#
_symmetry.space_group_name_H-M   'P 1'
#
loop_
_entity.id
_entity.type
_entity.pdbx_description
1 polymer ?
#
loop_
_entity_poly.entity_id
_entity_poly.type
_entity_poly.pdbx_seq_one_letter_code
_entity_poly.pdbx_strand_id
1 'polypeptide(L)' 'MAKTRLNGYWDNRLDANETVYVDRVYKKGYVTGFKYLQVGEHEVISPFRATYEELEGKFNQRKYS' A
#
# COMPACT_ATOMS: atom_id res chain seq x y z
N MET A 1 -12.47 -4.75 18.51
CA MET A 1 -11.85 -4.89 17.18
C MET A 1 -10.41 -4.49 17.28
N ALA A 2 -9.47 -5.42 17.11
CA ALA A 2 -8.05 -5.09 17.09
C ALA A 2 -7.84 -4.07 15.96
N LYS A 3 -7.28 -2.89 16.28
CA LYS A 3 -6.88 -1.93 15.26
C LYS A 3 -5.74 -2.58 14.48
N THR A 4 -6.06 -3.30 13.42
CA THR A 4 -5.06 -3.77 12.46
C THR A 4 -4.27 -2.55 12.06
N ARG A 5 -2.97 -2.52 12.38
CA ARG A 5 -2.11 -1.41 12.00
C ARG A 5 -2.07 -1.42 10.48
N LEU A 6 -2.73 -0.46 9.84
CA LEU A 6 -2.82 -0.35 8.39
C LEU A 6 -1.50 0.09 7.74
N ASN A 7 -0.56 0.54 8.56
CA ASN A 7 0.80 0.88 8.19
C ASN A 7 1.58 -0.37 7.76
N GLY A 8 2.50 -0.19 6.83
CA GLY A 8 3.36 -1.27 6.32
C GLY A 8 3.22 -1.48 4.83
N TYR A 9 3.78 -2.58 4.34
CA TYR A 9 3.79 -2.91 2.92
C TYR A 9 2.50 -3.61 2.50
N TRP A 10 2.04 -3.26 1.31
CA TRP A 10 0.84 -3.75 0.67
C TRP A 10 1.20 -4.12 -0.77
N ASP A 11 1.05 -5.39 -1.12
CA ASP A 11 1.38 -5.89 -2.45
C ASP A 11 0.11 -5.90 -3.31
N ASN A 12 0.20 -5.43 -4.57
CA ASN A 12 -0.94 -5.40 -5.47
C ASN A 12 -1.38 -6.85 -5.79
N ARG A 13 -2.69 -7.09 -5.77
CA ARG A 13 -3.30 -8.42 -6.00
C ARG A 13 -3.14 -8.91 -7.43
N LEU A 14 -3.06 -8.00 -8.39
CA LEU A 14 -3.07 -8.29 -9.82
C LEU A 14 -1.73 -8.02 -10.48
N ASP A 15 -0.92 -7.11 -9.93
CA ASP A 15 0.39 -6.75 -10.48
C ASP A 15 1.50 -6.98 -9.44
N ALA A 16 2.30 -8.02 -9.64
CA ALA A 16 3.42 -8.34 -8.75
C ALA A 16 4.54 -7.29 -8.77
N ASN A 17 4.54 -6.37 -9.74
CA ASN A 17 5.53 -5.30 -9.83
C ASN A 17 5.14 -4.06 -9.02
N GLU A 18 3.93 -4.02 -8.47
CA GLU A 18 3.43 -2.87 -7.72
C GLU A 18 3.30 -3.19 -6.22
N THR A 19 4.05 -2.45 -5.41
CA THR A 19 3.96 -2.49 -3.96
C THR A 19 3.74 -1.09 -3.41
N VAL A 20 2.92 -0.96 -2.38
CA VAL A 20 2.66 0.28 -1.67
C VAL A 20 3.12 0.15 -0.23
N TYR A 21 3.96 1.08 0.23
CA TYR A 21 4.18 1.28 1.65
C TYR A 21 3.22 2.34 2.17
N VAL A 22 2.38 1.96 3.14
CA VAL A 22 1.50 2.89 3.86
C VAL A 22 2.24 3.43 5.06
N ASP A 23 2.53 4.73 5.03
CA ASP A 23 3.20 5.48 6.11
C ASP A 23 2.19 5.96 7.15
N ARG A 24 1.09 6.58 6.71
CA ARG A 24 0.13 7.24 7.60
C ARG A 24 -1.31 6.94 7.20
N VAL A 25 -2.14 6.73 8.21
CA VAL A 25 -3.60 6.58 8.08
C VAL A 25 -4.30 7.71 8.80
N TYR A 26 -5.16 8.42 8.08
CA TYR A 26 -5.94 9.54 8.59
C TYR A 26 -7.30 9.08 9.09
N LYS A 27 -7.83 9.75 10.11
CA LYS A 27 -9.16 9.46 10.70
C LYS A 27 -10.33 9.50 9.70
N LYS A 28 -10.16 10.16 8.56
CA LYS A 28 -11.14 10.24 7.47
C LYS A 28 -11.12 9.03 6.52
N GLY A 29 -10.35 7.98 6.81
CA GLY A 29 -10.24 6.78 5.97
C GLY A 29 -9.29 6.94 4.77
N TYR A 30 -8.43 7.95 4.78
CA TYR A 30 -7.37 8.10 3.77
C TYR A 30 -6.06 7.52 4.26
N VAL A 31 -5.30 6.96 3.34
CA VAL A 31 -3.94 6.48 3.54
C VAL A 31 -2.97 7.26 2.66
N THR A 32 -1.77 7.49 3.18
CA THR A 32 -0.67 8.08 2.42
C THR A 32 0.60 7.27 2.62
N GLY A 33 1.47 7.29 1.62
CA GLY A 33 2.80 6.68 1.70
C GLY A 33 3.50 6.72 0.35
N PHE A 34 4.12 5.62 -0.04
CA PHE A 34 4.91 5.51 -1.26
C PHE A 34 4.51 4.29 -2.06
N LYS A 35 4.44 4.44 -3.39
CA LYS A 35 4.26 3.36 -4.35
C LYS A 35 5.59 3.07 -5.02
N TYR A 36 5.93 1.79 -5.08
CA TYR A 36 7.09 1.21 -5.73
C TYR A 36 6.57 0.44 -6.94
N LEU A 37 7.07 0.78 -8.13
CA LEU A 37 6.74 0.09 -9.37
C LEU A 37 8.03 -0.41 -10.02
N GLN A 38 8.16 -1.73 -10.16
CA GLN A 38 9.26 -2.34 -10.89
C GLN A 38 8.98 -2.24 -12.40
N VAL A 39 9.87 -1.57 -13.13
CA VAL A 39 9.80 -1.40 -14.60
C VAL A 39 11.09 -1.91 -15.20
N GLY A 40 11.08 -3.20 -15.59
CA GLY A 40 12.29 -3.89 -16.04
C GLY A 40 13.31 -4.01 -14.91
N GLU A 41 14.52 -3.51 -15.11
CA GLU A 41 15.60 -3.52 -14.12
C GLU A 41 15.58 -2.31 -13.17
N HIS A 42 14.63 -1.39 -13.34
CA HIS A 42 14.53 -0.16 -12.55
C HIS A 42 13.31 -0.18 -11.61
N GLU A 43 13.46 0.43 -10.44
CA GLU A 43 12.35 0.71 -9.51
C GLU A 43 11.99 2.19 -9.58
N VAL A 44 10.70 2.48 -9.77
CA VAL A 44 10.16 3.85 -9.74
C VAL A 44 9.41 4.05 -8.43
N ILE A 45 9.84 5.04 -7.65
CA ILE A 45 9.22 5.42 -6.38
C ILE A 45 8.39 6.68 -6.59
N SER A 46 7.14 6.66 -6.14
CA SER A 46 6.22 7.80 -6.26
C SER A 46 5.36 7.98 -5.00
N PRO A 47 4.92 9.21 -4.67
CA PRO A 47 3.97 9.42 -3.58
C PRO A 47 2.65 8.69 -3.85
N PHE A 48 2.11 8.05 -2.83
CA PHE A 48 0.84 7.33 -2.89
C PHE A 48 -0.18 7.95 -1.95
N ARG A 49 -1.41 8.10 -2.46
CA ARG A 49 -2.59 8.50 -1.68
C ARG A 49 -3.81 7.78 -2.22
N ALA A 50 -4.54 7.14 -1.34
CA ALA A 50 -5.81 6.48 -1.66
C ALA A 50 -6.73 6.49 -0.42
N THR A 51 -7.98 6.10 -0.61
CA THR A 51 -8.84 5.68 0.49
C THR A 51 -8.47 4.28 0.96
N TYR A 52 -8.88 3.93 2.17
CA TYR A 52 -8.72 2.60 2.71
C TYR A 52 -9.44 1.54 1.86
N GLU A 53 -10.64 1.85 1.37
CA GLU A 53 -11.42 0.94 0.52
C GLU A 53 -10.74 0.66 -0.81
N GLU A 54 -10.13 1.67 -1.43
CA GLU A 54 -9.35 1.50 -2.66
C GLU A 54 -8.09 0.66 -2.43
N LEU A 55 -7.41 0.87 -1.30
CA LEU A 55 -6.24 0.08 -0.92
C LEU A 55 -6.63 -1.38 -0.67
N GLU A 56 -7.66 -1.65 0.14
CA GLU A 56 -8.12 -3.01 0.44
C GLU A 56 -8.73 -3.70 -0.78
N GLY A 57 -9.30 -2.95 -1.73
CA GLY A 57 -9.82 -3.50 -2.98
C GLY A 57 -8.72 -4.05 -3.89
N LYS A 58 -7.58 -3.35 -3.96
CA LYS A 58 -6.51 -3.62 -4.94
C LYS A 58 -5.28 -4.33 -4.36
N PHE A 59 -5.05 -4.24 -3.06
CA PHE A 59 -3.82 -4.70 -2.43
C PHE A 59 -4.08 -5.67 -1.27
N ASN A 60 -3.06 -6.47 -0.95
CA ASN A 60 -3.02 -7.31 0.24
C ASN A 60 -1.93 -6.79 1.18
N GLN A 61 -2.29 -6.56 2.43
CA GLN A 61 -1.31 -6.20 3.44
C GLN A 61 -0.33 -7.35 3.65
N ARG A 62 0.97 -7.08 3.52
CA ARG A 62 2.02 -8.04 3.81
C ARG A 62 2.04 -8.30 5.31
N LYS A 63 1.64 -9.49 5.72
CA LYS A 63 1.69 -9.94 7.12
C LYS A 63 3.08 -10.49 7.40
N TYR A 64 3.88 -9.78 8.19
CA TYR A 64 5.04 -10.38 8.83
C TYR A 64 4.52 -11.14 10.06
N SER A 65 4.61 -12.49 10.03
CA SER A 65 4.35 -13.34 11.19
C SER A 65 5.56 -13.39 12.11
#